data_AF-V4B294-F1
#
_entry.id   AF-V4B294-F1
#
_cell.length_a   1.000
_cell.length_b   1.000
_cell.length_c   1.000
_cell.angle_alpha   90.00
_cell.angle_beta   90.00
_cell.angle_gamma   90.00
#
_symmetry.space_group_name_H-M   'P 1'
#
loop_
_entity.id
_entity.type
_entity.pdbx_description
1 polymer ?
#
loop_
_entity_poly.entity_id
_entity_poly.type
_entity_poly.pdbx_seq_one_letter_code
_entity_poly.pdbx_strand_id
1 'polypeptide(L)'
;MPAHVENNTANTIRVKLVKQEKGGLGFLVKQRTNKPLVVVADLVSGGIAEESGLVQVGDVILRINDIDLTDMSYDSCVEILKAVPIDAPVVLLLRGPDGYVTHLETTFQENGMPKSVRVTKP
;
A
#
# COMPACT_ATOMS: atom_id res chain seq x y z
N MET A 1 -29.71 -2.34 21.36
CA MET A 1 -28.68 -1.45 20.78
C MET A 1 -28.26 -2.08 19.47
N PRO A 2 -28.44 -1.45 18.31
CA PRO A 2 -27.97 -2.07 17.08
C PRO A 2 -26.45 -1.96 17.06
N ALA A 3 -25.78 -3.09 16.86
CA ALA A 3 -24.38 -3.12 16.48
C ALA A 3 -24.24 -2.20 15.27
N HIS A 4 -23.36 -1.21 15.37
CA HIS A 4 -22.86 -0.49 14.21
C HIS A 4 -22.28 -1.56 13.30
N VAL A 5 -22.97 -1.84 12.20
CA VAL A 5 -22.42 -2.64 11.11
C VAL A 5 -21.28 -1.81 10.55
N GLU A 6 -20.06 -2.04 11.05
CA GLU A 6 -18.87 -1.67 10.31
C GLU A 6 -18.99 -2.38 8.97
N ASN A 7 -19.28 -1.61 7.92
CA ASN A 7 -19.22 -2.10 6.55
C ASN A 7 -17.79 -2.54 6.27
N ASN A 8 -17.48 -3.81 6.56
CA ASN A 8 -16.24 -4.45 6.18
C ASN A 8 -16.27 -4.80 4.70
N THR A 9 -16.17 -3.78 3.84
CA THR A 9 -15.80 -3.93 2.44
C THR A 9 -14.29 -3.75 2.35
N ALA A 10 -13.54 -4.82 2.62
CA ALA A 10 -12.08 -4.81 2.71
C ALA A 10 -11.39 -4.55 1.35
N ASN A 11 -11.59 -3.38 0.76
CA ASN A 11 -10.80 -2.86 -0.36
C ASN A 11 -9.44 -2.33 0.13
N THR A 12 -8.88 -2.98 1.15
CA THR A 12 -7.62 -2.59 1.77
C THR A 12 -6.73 -3.79 1.95
N ILE A 13 -5.47 -3.64 1.57
CA ILE A 13 -4.45 -4.69 1.66
C ILE A 13 -3.26 -4.21 2.49
N ARG A 14 -2.67 -5.13 3.25
CA ARG A 14 -1.46 -4.88 4.04
C ARG A 14 -0.26 -5.44 3.29
N VAL A 15 0.63 -4.56 2.83
CA VAL A 15 1.80 -4.92 2.03
C VAL A 15 3.06 -4.65 2.85
N LYS A 16 3.95 -5.64 2.95
CA LYS A 16 5.25 -5.50 3.61
C LYS A 16 6.34 -5.41 2.54
N LEU A 17 7.08 -4.32 2.54
CA LEU A 17 8.24 -4.10 1.69
C LEU A 17 9.48 -3.89 2.57
N VAL A 18 10.67 -4.00 1.99
CA VAL A 18 11.93 -3.58 2.64
C VAL A 18 12.45 -2.39 1.85
N LYS A 19 12.68 -1.26 2.52
CA LYS A 19 13.18 -0.07 1.86
C LYS A 19 14.64 -0.29 1.46
N GLN A 20 14.93 -0.20 0.17
CA GLN A 20 16.28 -0.35 -0.35
C GLN A 20 17.06 0.96 -0.24
N GLU A 21 18.38 0.87 -0.05
CA GLU A 21 19.28 2.03 -0.03
C GLU A 21 19.19 2.85 -1.32
N LYS A 22 19.18 2.14 -2.46
CA LYS A 22 18.92 2.71 -3.78
C LYS A 22 17.48 2.39 -4.19
N GLY A 23 16.73 3.40 -4.65
CA GLY A 23 15.35 3.23 -5.12
C GLY A 23 14.27 3.23 -4.02
N GLY A 24 14.65 3.13 -2.74
CA GLY A 24 13.72 3.30 -1.63
C GLY A 24 12.63 2.22 -1.59
N LEU A 25 11.37 2.64 -1.51
CA LEU A 25 10.21 1.73 -1.57
C LEU A 25 9.78 1.42 -3.02
N GLY A 26 10.40 2.03 -4.03
CA GLY A 26 10.13 1.72 -5.45
C GLY A 26 8.83 2.30 -6.02
N PHE A 27 8.28 3.38 -5.46
CA PHE A 27 7.12 4.08 -6.02
C PHE A 27 7.21 5.59 -5.81
N LEU A 28 6.45 6.33 -6.63
CA LEU A 28 6.24 7.77 -6.50
C LEU A 28 4.83 8.03 -5.96
N VAL A 29 4.64 9.16 -5.28
CA VAL A 29 3.33 9.60 -4.78
C VAL A 29 2.95 10.97 -5.31
N LYS A 30 1.64 11.23 -5.37
CA LYS A 30 1.08 12.56 -5.63
C LYS A 30 -0.02 12.89 -4.64
N GLN A 31 -0.38 14.17 -4.57
CA GLN A 31 -1.48 14.65 -3.73
C GLN A 31 -2.83 14.49 -4.43
N ARG A 32 -3.81 13.91 -3.73
CA ARG A 32 -5.24 13.88 -4.10
C ARG A 32 -5.93 15.16 -3.63
N THR A 33 -7.05 15.49 -4.26
CA THR A 33 -7.91 16.62 -3.85
C THR A 33 -8.60 16.37 -2.51
N ASN A 34 -9.04 15.13 -2.29
CA ASN A 34 -9.78 14.73 -1.08
C ASN A 34 -8.93 13.78 -0.24
N LYS A 35 -9.09 13.86 1.08
CA LYS A 35 -8.49 12.90 2.01
C LYS A 35 -8.99 11.47 1.72
N PRO A 36 -8.15 10.44 1.94
CA PRO A 36 -6.72 10.51 2.26
C PRO A 36 -5.91 11.07 1.09
N LEU A 37 -4.90 11.91 1.41
CA LEU A 37 -4.25 12.78 0.42
C LEU A 37 -3.17 12.08 -0.42
N VAL A 38 -2.62 10.95 0.02
CA VAL A 38 -1.46 10.32 -0.66
C VAL A 38 -1.91 9.16 -1.53
N VAL A 39 -1.55 9.22 -2.81
CA VAL A 39 -1.80 8.14 -3.78
C VAL A 39 -0.52 7.77 -4.52
N VAL A 40 -0.34 6.48 -4.79
CA VAL A 40 0.72 5.96 -5.66
C VAL A 40 0.49 6.51 -7.07
N ALA A 41 1.44 7.30 -7.54
CA ALA A 41 1.38 7.95 -8.84
C ALA A 41 2.06 7.13 -9.93
N ASP A 42 3.14 6.44 -9.57
CA ASP A 42 3.97 5.67 -10.48
C ASP A 42 4.79 4.62 -9.72
N LEU A 43 5.27 3.61 -10.43
CA LEU A 43 6.17 2.58 -9.91
C LEU A 43 7.54 2.71 -10.56
N VAL A 44 8.59 2.52 -9.76
CA VAL A 44 9.97 2.50 -10.27
C VAL A 44 10.21 1.15 -10.93
N SER A 45 10.63 1.16 -12.20
CA SER A 45 10.93 -0.08 -12.93
C SER A 45 12.07 -0.86 -12.26
N GLY A 46 11.83 -2.15 -12.01
CA GLY A 46 12.73 -3.02 -11.24
C GLY A 46 12.81 -2.66 -9.75
N GLY A 47 11.93 -1.79 -9.26
CA GLY A 47 11.85 -1.41 -7.85
C GLY A 47 11.03 -2.41 -7.03
N ILE A 48 11.29 -2.46 -5.72
CA ILE A 48 10.68 -3.47 -4.84
C ILE A 48 9.14 -3.45 -4.82
N ALA A 49 8.51 -2.29 -5.03
CA ALA A 49 7.05 -2.20 -5.13
C ALA A 49 6.51 -2.84 -6.42
N GLU A 50 7.16 -2.58 -7.57
CA GLU A 50 6.81 -3.21 -8.85
C GLU A 50 7.03 -4.73 -8.78
N GLU A 51 8.21 -5.15 -8.34
CA GLU A 51 8.58 -6.57 -8.24
C GLU A 51 7.67 -7.37 -7.29
N SER A 52 7.14 -6.71 -6.25
CA SER A 52 6.16 -7.34 -5.35
C SER A 52 4.88 -7.75 -6.08
N GLY A 53 4.46 -6.97 -7.09
CA GLY A 53 3.15 -7.09 -7.74
C GLY A 53 1.95 -6.76 -6.83
N LEU A 54 2.20 -6.29 -5.60
CA LEU A 54 1.16 -6.03 -4.60
C LEU A 54 0.75 -4.55 -4.57
N VAL A 55 1.65 -3.65 -4.97
CA VAL A 55 1.40 -2.20 -5.07
C VAL A 55 1.06 -1.86 -6.51
N GLN A 56 0.05 -1.01 -6.71
CA GLN A 56 -0.38 -0.56 -8.04
C GLN A 56 -0.56 0.96 -8.06
N VAL A 57 -0.38 1.55 -9.25
CA VAL A 57 -0.71 2.96 -9.48
C VAL A 57 -2.19 3.19 -9.18
N GLY A 58 -2.49 4.26 -8.44
CA GLY A 58 -3.84 4.57 -7.96
C GLY A 58 -4.14 4.07 -6.55
N ASP A 59 -3.28 3.24 -5.94
CA ASP A 59 -3.43 2.85 -4.54
C ASP A 59 -3.34 4.06 -3.62
N VAL A 60 -4.28 4.16 -2.68
CA VAL A 60 -4.27 5.21 -1.67
C VAL A 60 -3.55 4.69 -0.44
N ILE A 61 -2.53 5.43 0.02
CA ILE A 61 -1.76 5.04 1.20
C ILE A 61 -2.50 5.54 2.44
N LEU A 62 -3.04 4.61 3.22
CA LEU A 62 -3.79 4.91 4.44
C LEU A 62 -2.90 4.96 5.68
N ARG A 63 -1.92 4.06 5.76
CA ARG A 63 -1.04 3.91 6.92
C ARG A 63 0.33 3.43 6.49
N ILE A 64 1.36 3.86 7.21
CA ILE A 64 2.72 3.35 7.11
C ILE A 64 3.21 2.94 8.50
N ASN A 65 3.56 1.67 8.63
CA ASN A 65 3.78 0.98 9.90
C ASN A 65 2.56 1.17 10.82
N ASP A 66 2.74 1.90 11.92
CA ASP A 66 1.70 2.19 12.90
C ASP A 66 1.18 3.64 12.79
N ILE A 67 1.63 4.40 11.79
CA ILE A 67 1.32 5.82 11.62
C ILE A 67 0.21 6.00 10.57
N ASP A 68 -0.95 6.45 11.03
CA ASP A 68 -2.13 6.71 10.19
C ASP A 68 -2.00 8.01 9.39
N LEU A 69 -2.10 7.93 8.06
CA LEU A 69 -1.93 9.05 7.13
C LEU A 69 -3.26 9.65 6.66
N THR A 70 -4.41 9.08 7.06
CA THR A 70 -5.73 9.41 6.50
C THR A 70 -6.12 10.88 6.68
N ASP A 71 -5.74 11.47 7.81
CA ASP A 71 -6.10 12.84 8.19
C ASP A 71 -4.94 13.84 8.22
N MET A 72 -3.73 13.41 7.84
CA MET A 72 -2.55 14.27 7.83
C MET A 72 -2.46 15.18 6.59
N SER A 73 -1.65 16.24 6.70
CA SER A 73 -1.26 17.05 5.56
C SER A 73 -0.39 16.23 4.59
N TYR A 74 -0.41 16.60 3.31
CA TYR A 74 0.39 15.91 2.30
C TYR A 74 1.89 15.94 2.65
N ASP A 75 2.40 17.10 3.08
CA ASP A 75 3.82 17.27 3.41
C ASP A 75 4.25 16.37 4.57
N SER A 76 3.46 16.30 5.66
CA SER A 76 3.74 15.41 6.79
C SER A 76 3.74 13.94 6.36
N CYS A 77 2.80 13.53 5.51
CA CYS A 77 2.79 12.17 4.99
C CYS A 77 4.04 11.84 4.16
N VAL A 78 4.50 12.78 3.32
CA VAL A 78 5.72 12.62 2.51
C VAL A 78 6.96 12.54 3.41
N GLU A 79 7.04 13.36 4.46
CA GLU A 79 8.12 13.29 5.44
C GLU A 79 8.18 11.92 6.12
N ILE A 80 7.05 11.38 6.56
CA ILE A 80 6.98 10.05 7.19
C ILE A 80 7.42 8.95 6.21
N LEU A 81 6.94 9.00 4.96
CA LEU A 81 7.36 8.06 3.90
C LEU A 81 8.87 8.10 3.64
N LYS A 82 9.48 9.28 3.70
CA LYS A 82 10.92 9.45 3.54
C LYS A 82 11.70 8.99 4.78
N ALA A 83 11.15 9.18 5.97
CA ALA A 83 11.81 8.91 7.25
C ALA A 83 11.89 7.42 7.62
N VAL A 84 11.16 6.52 6.93
CA VAL A 84 11.26 5.09 7.23
C VAL A 84 12.69 4.56 7.02
N PRO A 85 13.18 3.67 7.90
CA PRO A 85 14.54 3.17 7.86
C PRO A 85 14.81 2.33 6.60
N ILE A 86 16.04 2.44 6.08
CA ILE A 86 16.59 1.59 5.02
C ILE A 86 16.89 0.21 5.60
N ASP A 87 16.79 -0.84 4.78
CA ASP A 87 17.02 -2.25 5.12
C ASP A 87 16.14 -2.78 6.25
N ALA A 88 15.04 -2.07 6.53
CA ALA A 88 14.05 -2.42 7.52
C ALA A 88 12.70 -2.68 6.87
N PRO A 89 11.88 -3.59 7.44
CA PRO A 89 10.54 -3.80 6.95
C PRO A 89 9.64 -2.58 7.16
N VAL A 90 8.94 -2.20 6.10
CA VAL A 90 7.92 -1.17 6.08
C VAL A 90 6.60 -1.81 5.71
N VAL A 91 5.58 -1.58 6.52
CA VAL A 91 4.25 -2.13 6.30
C VAL A 91 3.30 -1.04 5.88
N LEU A 92 2.74 -1.15 4.69
CA LEU A 92 1.77 -0.21 4.13
C LEU A 92 0.37 -0.79 4.25
N LEU A 93 -0.60 0.04 4.66
CA LEU A 93 -2.01 -0.22 4.44
C LEU A 93 -2.45 0.57 3.21
N LEU A 94 -2.78 -0.14 2.14
CA LEU A 94 -3.16 0.43 0.86
C LEU A 94 -4.65 0.20 0.64
N ARG A 95 -5.34 1.20 0.09
CA ARG A 95 -6.69 1.04 -0.44
C ARG A 95 -6.62 0.86 -1.95
N GLY A 96 -7.27 -0.18 -2.46
CA GLY A 96 -7.42 -0.40 -3.90
C GLY A 96 -8.24 0.71 -4.58
N PRO A 97 -8.33 0.69 -5.92
CA PRO A 97 -9.10 1.67 -6.67
C PRO A 97 -10.59 1.66 -6.27
N ASP A 98 -11.23 2.82 -6.35
CA ASP A 98 -12.66 2.96 -6.07
C ASP A 98 -13.47 2.16 -7.13
N GLY A 99 -14.53 1.48 -6.70
CA GLY A 99 -15.35 0.63 -7.59
C GLY A 99 -14.79 -0.77 -7.83
N TYR A 100 -13.75 -1.17 -7.09
CA TYR A 100 -13.21 -2.52 -7.10
C TYR A 100 -13.07 -3.03 -5.67
N VAL A 101 -13.04 -4.36 -5.52
CA VAL A 101 -12.59 -5.05 -4.33
C VAL A 101 -11.18 -5.56 -4.56
N THR A 102 -10.24 -5.10 -3.74
CA THR A 102 -8.86 -5.59 -3.72
C THR A 102 -8.58 -6.38 -2.45
N HIS A 103 -8.11 -7.61 -2.60
CA HIS A 103 -7.66 -8.46 -1.49
C HIS A 103 -6.38 -9.21 -1.86
N LEU A 104 -5.73 -9.82 -0.86
CA LEU A 104 -4.57 -10.69 -1.06
C LEU A 104 -5.00 -12.15 -0.93
N GLU A 105 -4.56 -12.99 -1.86
CA GLU A 105 -4.69 -14.44 -1.80
C GLU A 105 -3.30 -15.06 -1.62
N THR A 106 -3.20 -16.15 -0.87
CA THR A 106 -1.96 -16.93 -0.78
C THR A 106 -2.00 -18.04 -1.81
N THR A 107 -1.08 -18.01 -2.75
CA THR A 107 -0.84 -19.08 -3.73
C THR A 107 0.44 -19.82 -3.35
N PHE A 108 0.67 -20.98 -3.95
CA PHE A 108 1.91 -21.74 -3.76
C PHE A 108 2.68 -21.76 -5.08
N GLN A 109 3.95 -21.40 -5.02
CA GLN A 109 4.86 -21.52 -6.15
C GLN A 109 5.19 -23.00 -6.42
N GLU A 110 5.81 -23.30 -7.57
CA GLU A 110 6.23 -24.67 -7.94
C GLU A 110 7.16 -25.32 -6.91
N ASN A 111 7.93 -24.51 -6.18
CA ASN A 111 8.81 -24.96 -5.09
C ASN A 111 8.07 -25.17 -3.74
N GLY A 112 6.75 -25.01 -3.70
CA GLY A 112 5.93 -25.15 -2.50
C GLY A 112 5.95 -23.95 -1.55
N MET A 113 6.68 -22.87 -1.86
CA MET A 113 6.68 -21.67 -1.01
C MET A 113 5.37 -20.88 -1.18
N PRO A 114 4.76 -20.41 -0.08
CA PRO A 114 3.60 -19.53 -0.15
C PRO A 114 4.03 -18.17 -0.72
N LYS A 115 3.25 -17.66 -1.68
CA LYS A 115 3.39 -16.33 -2.25
C LYS A 115 2.05 -15.61 -2.15
N SER A 116 2.07 -14.38 -1.64
CA SER A 116 0.90 -13.50 -1.69
C SER A 116 0.73 -12.96 -3.11
N VAL A 117 -0.50 -12.98 -3.60
CA VAL A 117 -0.90 -12.42 -4.90
C VAL A 117 -2.04 -11.44 -4.66
N ARG A 118 -1.98 -10.30 -5.32
CA ARG A 118 -3.06 -9.31 -5.31
C ARG A 118 -4.14 -9.71 -6.30
N VAL A 119 -5.39 -9.67 -5.85
CA VAL A 119 -6.57 -9.87 -6.68
C VAL A 119 -7.43 -8.61 -6.60
N THR A 120 -7.75 -8.03 -7.74
CA THR A 120 -8.63 -6.86 -7.86
C THR A 120 -9.79 -7.24 -8.79
N LYS A 121 -11.04 -7.13 -8.30
CA LYS A 121 -12.27 -7.46 -9.04
C LYS A 121 -13.25 -6.28 -9.00
N PRO A 122 -14.01 -5.99 -10.07
CA PRO A 122 -15.09 -5.01 -10.04
C PRO A 122 -16.17 -5.34 -9.01
#